data_AF-G9KVB3-F1
#
_entry.id   AF-G9KVB3-F1
#
_cell.length_a   1.000
_cell.length_b   1.000
_cell.length_c   1.000
_cell.angle_alpha   90.00
_cell.angle_beta   90.00
_cell.angle_gamma   90.00
#
_symmetry.space_group_name_H-M   'P 1'
#
loop_
_entity.id
_entity.type
_entity.pdbx_description
1 polymer ?
#
loop_
_entity_poly.entity_id
_entity_poly.type
_entity_poly.pdbx_seq_one_letter_code
_entity_poly.pdbx_strand_id
1 'polypeptide(L)'
;VWLQEYWNVTDLIAILLFSVGMILRLQDQPFRSDGRVIYCVNIIYWYIRLLDIFGVNKYLGPYVMMIGKMMIDMMYFVIIMLVVLMSFGVARQA
;
A
#
# COMPACT_ATOMS: atom_id res chain seq x y z
N VAL A 1 13.84 6.65 -20.09
CA VAL A 1 13.89 8.00 -19.48
C VAL A 1 12.78 8.24 -18.47
N TRP A 2 11.52 7.85 -18.69
CA TRP A 2 10.43 8.04 -17.70
C TRP A 2 10.33 6.91 -16.64
N LEU A 3 10.61 5.66 -17.03
CA LEU A 3 10.52 4.47 -16.14
C LEU A 3 11.69 4.30 -15.15
N GLN A 4 12.68 5.19 -15.13
CA GLN A 4 13.79 5.11 -14.17
C GLN A 4 13.45 5.72 -12.81
N GLU A 5 12.46 6.60 -12.76
CA GLU A 5 12.01 7.22 -11.51
C GLU A 5 11.14 6.22 -10.72
N TYR A 6 11.59 5.86 -9.51
CA TYR A 6 10.89 4.89 -8.66
C TYR A 6 9.43 5.27 -8.40
N TRP A 7 9.19 6.54 -8.07
CA TRP A 7 7.85 7.10 -7.84
C TRP A 7 6.90 6.92 -9.01
N ASN A 8 7.47 6.90 -10.19
CA ASN A 8 6.77 6.94 -11.43
C ASN A 8 6.42 5.52 -11.92
N VAL A 9 7.30 4.56 -11.61
CA VAL A 9 6.99 3.12 -11.69
C VAL A 9 5.89 2.75 -10.69
N THR A 10 5.94 3.24 -9.45
CA THR A 10 4.90 2.94 -8.45
C THR A 10 3.54 3.52 -8.82
N ASP A 11 3.49 4.72 -9.41
CA ASP A 11 2.26 5.32 -9.93
C ASP A 11 1.66 4.50 -11.07
N LEU A 12 2.51 4.03 -12.00
CA LEU A 12 2.09 3.13 -13.07
C LEU A 12 1.51 1.82 -12.54
N ILE A 13 2.14 1.21 -11.51
CA ILE A 13 1.60 0.00 -10.85
C ILE A 13 0.23 0.29 -10.23
N ALA A 14 0.04 1.44 -9.58
CA ALA A 14 -1.24 1.81 -8.98
C ALA A 14 -2.33 2.03 -10.04
N ILE A 15 -2.01 2.67 -11.17
CA ILE A 15 -2.94 2.84 -12.29
C ILE A 15 -3.31 1.49 -12.90
N LEU A 16 -2.34 0.58 -13.06
CA LEU A 16 -2.62 -0.78 -13.54
C LEU A 16 -3.53 -1.54 -12.57
N LEU A 17 -3.26 -1.48 -11.27
CA LEU A 17 -4.08 -2.12 -10.23
C LEU A 17 -5.53 -1.57 -10.25
N PHE A 18 -5.68 -0.25 -10.43
CA PHE A 18 -6.99 0.38 -10.58
C PHE A 18 -7.73 -0.14 -11.83
N SER A 19 -7.02 -0.26 -12.96
CA SER A 19 -7.61 -0.76 -14.20
C SER A 19 -8.07 -2.23 -14.07
N VAL A 20 -7.27 -3.08 -13.41
CA VAL A 20 -7.63 -4.47 -13.09
C VAL A 20 -8.84 -4.52 -12.16
N GLY A 21 -8.88 -3.67 -11.12
CA GLY A 21 -10.04 -3.54 -10.23
C GLY A 21 -11.31 -3.08 -10.95
N MET A 22 -11.19 -2.26 -12.00
CA MET A 22 -12.32 -1.86 -12.86
C MET A 22 -12.82 -3.02 -13.70
N ILE A 23 -11.92 -3.78 -14.32
CA ILE A 23 -12.26 -4.93 -15.14
C ILE A 23 -12.97 -6.01 -14.31
N LEU A 24 -12.44 -6.34 -13.12
CA LEU A 24 -13.04 -7.32 -12.21
C LEU A 24 -14.42 -6.90 -11.70
N ARG A 25 -14.71 -5.60 -11.63
CA ARG A 25 -16.03 -5.08 -11.25
C ARG A 25 -17.06 -5.17 -12.38
N LEU A 26 -16.62 -5.19 -13.64
CA LEU A 26 -17.47 -5.33 -14.82
C LEU A 26 -17.90 -6.78 -15.06
N GLN A 27 -17.25 -7.76 -14.42
CA GLN A 27 -17.65 -9.17 -14.45
C GLN A 27 -18.70 -9.53 -13.37
N ASP A 28 -19.53 -10.52 -13.69
CA ASP A 28 -20.56 -11.06 -12.79
C ASP A 28 -19.98 -11.81 -11.57
N GLN A 29 -20.85 -12.10 -10.59
CA GLN A 29 -20.53 -12.81 -9.34
C GLN A 29 -19.72 -14.09 -9.64
N PRO A 30 -18.55 -14.34 -9.01
CA PRO A 30 -18.07 -13.88 -7.69
C PRO A 30 -17.04 -12.72 -7.69
N PHE A 31 -16.48 -12.33 -8.83
CA PHE A 31 -15.33 -11.41 -8.92
C PHE A 31 -15.64 -9.95 -8.50
N ARG A 32 -16.93 -9.60 -8.45
CA ARG A 32 -17.40 -8.27 -8.02
C ARG A 32 -17.10 -7.96 -6.55
N SER A 33 -17.02 -8.97 -5.68
CA SER A 33 -16.63 -8.78 -4.28
C SER A 33 -15.14 -8.46 -4.17
N ASP A 34 -14.30 -9.22 -4.90
CA ASP A 34 -12.85 -9.06 -4.92
C ASP A 34 -12.44 -7.68 -5.46
N GLY A 35 -13.17 -7.17 -6.47
CA GLY A 35 -12.98 -5.82 -6.97
C GLY A 35 -13.07 -4.74 -5.88
N ARG A 36 -13.95 -4.89 -4.88
CA ARG A 36 -14.05 -3.92 -3.77
C ARG A 36 -12.81 -3.94 -2.88
N VAL A 37 -12.30 -5.13 -2.56
CA VAL A 37 -11.09 -5.31 -1.75
C VAL A 37 -9.90 -4.69 -2.47
N ILE A 38 -9.78 -4.91 -3.77
CA ILE A 38 -8.72 -4.32 -4.60
C ILE A 38 -8.77 -2.79 -4.55
N TYR A 39 -9.95 -2.16 -4.62
CA TYR A 39 -10.04 -0.70 -4.46
C TYR A 39 -9.65 -0.20 -3.07
N CYS A 40 -10.04 -0.93 -2.01
CA CYS A 40 -9.66 -0.58 -0.65
C CYS A 40 -8.14 -0.64 -0.43
N VAL A 41 -7.43 -1.53 -1.12
CA VAL A 41 -5.97 -1.52 -1.12
C VAL A 41 -5.41 -0.43 -2.04
N ASN A 42 -6.03 -0.22 -3.20
CA ASN A 42 -5.60 0.77 -4.19
C ASN A 42 -5.61 2.22 -3.63
N ILE A 43 -6.62 2.60 -2.84
CA ILE A 43 -6.69 3.95 -2.26
C ILE A 43 -5.51 4.25 -1.33
N ILE A 44 -4.90 3.23 -0.71
CA ILE A 44 -3.72 3.39 0.15
C ILE A 44 -2.53 3.90 -0.68
N TYR A 45 -2.32 3.36 -1.89
CA TYR A 45 -1.27 3.83 -2.80
C TYR A 45 -1.46 5.29 -3.20
N TRP A 46 -2.70 5.71 -3.46
CA TRP A 46 -3.03 7.11 -3.74
C TRP A 46 -2.74 8.02 -2.55
N TYR A 47 -3.01 7.57 -1.32
CA TYR A 47 -2.65 8.33 -0.12
C TYR A 47 -1.14 8.49 0.05
N ILE A 48 -0.33 7.46 -0.23
CA ILE A 48 1.13 7.57 -0.19
C ILE A 48 1.61 8.65 -1.17
N ARG A 49 1.05 8.69 -2.39
CA ARG A 49 1.41 9.70 -3.39
C ARG A 49 1.00 11.11 -2.96
N LEU A 50 -0.18 11.23 -2.35
CA LEU A 50 -0.67 12.50 -1.79
C LEU A 50 0.21 12.98 -0.63
N LEU A 51 0.73 12.08 0.22
CA LEU A 51 1.69 12.42 1.27
C LEU A 51 3.03 12.90 0.70
N ASP A 52 3.51 12.30 -0.38
CA ASP A 52 4.73 12.73 -1.09
C ASP A 52 4.59 14.17 -1.62
N ILE A 53 3.44 14.50 -2.23
CA ILE A 53 3.12 15.87 -2.68
C ILE A 53 3.09 16.84 -1.49
N PHE A 54 2.49 16.45 -0.36
CA PHE A 54 2.50 17.28 0.85
C PHE A 54 3.89 17.39 1.49
N GLY A 55 4.77 16.42 1.23
CA GLY A 55 6.17 16.42 1.65
C GLY A 55 6.97 17.62 1.13
N VAL A 56 6.60 18.16 -0.02
CA VAL A 56 7.28 19.31 -0.66
C VAL A 56 6.86 20.65 -0.05
N ASN A 57 5.72 20.70 0.65
CA ASN A 57 5.25 21.93 1.28
C ASN A 57 6.13 22.31 2.48
N LYS A 58 6.58 23.57 2.55
CA LYS A 58 7.47 24.09 3.61
C LYS A 58 6.95 23.85 5.04
N TYR A 59 5.63 23.85 5.24
CA TYR A 59 5.04 23.64 6.56
C TYR A 59 4.73 22.16 6.87
N LEU A 60 4.32 21.38 5.88
CA LEU A 60 3.88 19.98 6.07
C LEU A 60 5.00 18.96 5.85
N GLY A 61 6.03 19.31 5.08
CA GLY A 61 7.18 18.47 4.76
C GLY A 61 7.90 17.93 5.99
N PRO A 62 8.24 18.75 7.00
CA PRO A 62 8.88 18.27 8.22
C PRO A 62 8.03 17.24 8.97
N TYR A 63 6.70 17.39 8.99
CA TYR A 63 5.79 16.44 9.64
C TYR A 63 5.74 15.10 8.89
N VAL A 64 5.62 15.13 7.56
CA VAL A 64 5.63 13.91 6.73
C VAL A 64 6.96 13.16 6.87
N MET A 65 8.08 13.88 6.88
CA MET A 65 9.40 13.28 7.09
C MET A 65 9.54 12.65 8.48
N MET A 66 8.99 13.28 9.52
CA MET A 66 9.00 12.75 10.88
C MET A 66 8.20 11.44 10.96
N ILE A 67 6.98 11.41 10.42
CA ILE A 67 6.14 10.21 10.36
C ILE A 67 6.85 9.10 9.58
N GLY A 68 7.46 9.43 8.43
CA GLY A 68 8.20 8.47 7.61
C GLY A 68 9.36 7.80 8.35
N LYS A 69 10.13 8.57 9.13
CA LYS A 69 11.22 8.00 9.96
C LYS A 69 10.69 7.05 11.03
N MET A 70 9.62 7.43 11.73
CA MET A 70 9.01 6.55 12.75
C MET A 70 8.40 5.29 12.14
N MET A 71 7.81 5.37 10.94
CA MET A 71 7.22 4.22 10.26
C MET A 71 8.25 3.12 9.94
N ILE A 72 9.49 3.50 9.59
CA ILE A 72 10.54 2.53 9.27
C ILE A 72 10.87 1.66 10.50
N ASP A 73 10.99 2.26 11.67
CA ASP A 73 11.24 1.52 12.92
C ASP A 73 10.07 0.61 13.28
N MET A 74 8.84 1.07 13.05
CA MET A 74 7.64 0.25 13.29
C MET A 74 7.55 -0.95 12.35
N MET A 75 8.00 -0.85 11.10
CA MET A 75 7.98 -1.97 10.15
C MET A 75 8.81 -3.16 10.64
N TYR A 76 9.98 -2.93 11.25
CA TYR A 76 10.79 -4.00 11.84
C TYR A 76 10.04 -4.74 12.95
N PHE A 77 9.37 -4.00 13.84
CA PHE A 77 8.57 -4.58 14.91
C PHE A 77 7.42 -5.44 14.36
N VAL A 78 6.71 -4.94 13.34
CA VAL A 78 5.60 -5.67 12.70
C VAL A 78 6.08 -6.99 12.08
N ILE A 79 7.25 -7.01 11.44
CA ILE A 79 7.82 -8.23 10.84
C ILE A 79 8.09 -9.29 11.92
N ILE A 80 8.73 -8.91 13.04
CA ILE A 80 9.00 -9.83 14.15
C ILE A 80 7.68 -10.37 14.72
N MET A 81 6.70 -9.50 14.95
CA MET A 81 5.37 -9.89 15.44
C MET A 81 4.70 -10.89 14.50
N LEU A 82 4.74 -10.67 13.18
CA LEU A 82 4.13 -11.54 12.18
C LEU A 82 4.76 -12.94 12.21
N VAL A 83 6.10 -13.04 12.26
CA VAL A 83 6.82 -14.32 12.37
C VAL A 83 6.43 -15.08 13.64
N VAL A 84 6.40 -14.39 14.78
CA VAL A 84 6.01 -14.98 16.06
C VAL A 84 4.57 -15.47 16.03
N LEU A 85 3.63 -14.65 15.55
CA LEU A 85 2.21 -15.02 15.44
C LEU A 85 1.98 -16.21 14.50
N MET A 86 2.68 -16.27 13.36
CA MET A 86 2.61 -17.42 12.45
C MET A 86 3.12 -18.70 13.12
N SER A 87 4.25 -18.63 13.83
CA SER A 87 4.81 -19.80 14.51
C SER A 87 3.86 -20.38 15.57
N PHE A 88 3.26 -19.53 16.40
CA PHE A 88 2.26 -19.95 17.39
C PHE A 88 0.93 -20.38 16.75
N GLY A 89 0.51 -19.71 15.68
CA GLY A 89 -0.72 -20.02 14.96
C GLY A 89 -0.69 -21.43 14.35
N VAL A 90 0.42 -21.80 13.71
CA VAL A 90 0.63 -23.14 13.15
C VAL A 90 0.74 -24.18 14.25
N ALA A 91 1.52 -23.91 15.31
CA ALA A 91 1.67 -24.84 16.43
C ALA A 91 0.36 -25.14 17.17
N ARG A 92 -0.60 -24.21 17.17
CA ARG A 92 -1.94 -24.39 17.76
C ARG A 92 -2.90 -25.14 16.82
N GLN A 93 -2.72 -25.04 15.50
CA GLN A 93 -3.56 -25.70 14.51
C GLN A 93 -3.13 -27.15 14.22
N ALA A 94 -1.87 -27.50 14.52
CA ALA A 94 -1.40 -28.88 14.57
C ALA A 94 -1.93 -29.61 15.81
#